data_AF-A0AAU3MZC2-F1
#
_entry.id   AF-A0AAU3MZC2-F1
#
_cell.length_a   1.000
_cell.length_b   1.000
_cell.length_c   1.000
_cell.angle_alpha   90.00
_cell.angle_beta   90.00
_cell.angle_gamma   90.00
#
_symmetry.space_group_name_H-M   'P 1'
#
loop_
_entity.id
_entity.type
_entity.pdbx_description
1 polymer ?
#
loop_
_entity_poly.entity_id
_entity_poly.type
_entity_poly.pdbx_seq_one_letter_code
_entity_poly.pdbx_strand_id
1 'polypeptide(L)'
;MPGLAAKDCIDVQVRVRSIDEARHNAPLSAIGFRRRPDPWNRTEVSGGIPCRKLVFAPPVGARPCNVHLQEGGGPNARYTLLFRDYLRADEPARRAWGAFKRRLAASMSELFDYDQIKAPATEILTAAAERWAAQTAWTVTPRTPPASA
;
A
#
# COMPACT_ATOMS: atom_id res chain seq x y z
N MET A 1 2.24 -11.61 -3.46
CA MET A 1 2.37 -11.94 -4.89
C MET A 1 3.15 -13.22 -5.04
N PRO A 2 2.78 -14.13 -5.94
CA PRO A 2 3.55 -15.35 -6.15
C PRO A 2 5.03 -15.03 -6.45
N GLY A 3 5.95 -15.64 -5.70
CA GLY A 3 7.40 -15.54 -5.92
C GLY A 3 8.07 -14.21 -5.58
N LEU A 4 7.36 -13.18 -5.08
CA LEU A 4 7.98 -11.91 -4.69
C LEU A 4 8.43 -11.98 -3.22
N ALA A 5 9.74 -11.94 -2.98
CA ALA A 5 10.30 -11.81 -1.64
C ALA A 5 9.77 -10.53 -0.96
N ALA A 6 9.33 -10.62 0.29
CA ALA A 6 8.78 -9.53 1.07
C ALA A 6 8.97 -9.80 2.57
N LYS A 7 8.82 -8.76 3.40
CA LYS A 7 8.65 -8.92 4.84
C LYS A 7 7.46 -9.83 5.14
N ASP A 8 7.51 -10.58 6.25
CA ASP A 8 6.35 -11.35 6.71
C ASP A 8 5.32 -10.44 7.39
N CYS A 9 4.68 -9.60 6.58
CA CYS A 9 3.63 -8.69 6.99
C CYS A 9 2.70 -8.48 5.81
N ILE A 10 1.39 -8.67 6.04
CA ILE A 10 0.37 -8.50 5.00
C ILE A 10 -0.01 -7.01 4.93
N ASP A 11 -0.02 -6.43 3.74
CA ASP A 11 -0.62 -5.10 3.53
C ASP A 11 -2.04 -5.27 2.97
N VAL A 12 -3.03 -4.67 3.65
CA VAL A 12 -4.45 -4.66 3.27
C VAL A 12 -4.85 -3.24 2.95
N GLN A 13 -5.57 -3.04 1.84
CA GLN A 13 -6.15 -1.75 1.48
C GLN A 13 -7.66 -1.77 1.74
N VAL A 14 -8.12 -0.83 2.54
CA VAL A 14 -9.54 -0.52 2.76
C VAL A 14 -9.84 0.81 2.08
N ARG A 15 -10.71 0.79 1.07
CA ARG A 15 -11.11 2.00 0.33
C ARG A 15 -12.43 2.54 0.87
N VAL A 16 -12.45 3.80 1.27
CA VAL A 16 -13.63 4.53 1.77
C VAL A 16 -13.98 5.69 0.86
N ARG A 17 -15.19 6.26 0.98
CA ARG A 17 -15.56 7.46 0.21
C ARG A 17 -14.80 8.70 0.68
N SER A 18 -14.70 8.88 1.98
CA SER A 18 -13.94 9.95 2.63
C SER A 18 -13.41 9.47 3.97
N ILE A 19 -12.29 10.01 4.41
CA ILE A 19 -11.71 9.64 5.71
C ILE A 19 -12.35 10.47 6.83
N ASP A 20 -12.93 9.77 7.80
CA ASP A 20 -13.42 10.31 9.06
C ASP A 20 -12.79 9.52 10.21
N GLU A 21 -11.90 10.15 10.98
CA GLU A 21 -11.15 9.44 12.02
C GLU A 21 -12.07 8.88 13.12
N ALA A 22 -13.08 9.62 13.55
CA ALA A 22 -13.99 9.19 14.60
C ALA A 22 -14.83 7.99 14.14
N ARG A 23 -15.41 8.10 12.93
CA ARG A 23 -16.27 7.06 12.36
C ARG A 23 -15.52 5.77 12.02
N HIS A 24 -14.26 5.87 11.57
CA HIS A 24 -13.51 4.69 11.13
C HIS A 24 -12.67 4.05 12.25
N ASN A 25 -12.25 4.81 13.27
CA ASN A 25 -11.44 4.26 14.36
C ASN A 25 -12.25 3.31 15.26
N ALA A 26 -13.49 3.66 15.61
CA ALA A 26 -14.33 2.86 16.50
C ALA A 26 -14.56 1.41 16.03
N PRO A 27 -15.04 1.13 14.79
CA PRO A 27 -15.29 -0.24 14.35
C PRO A 27 -14.02 -1.09 14.23
N LEU A 28 -12.89 -0.50 13.81
CA LEU A 28 -11.61 -1.21 13.74
C LEU A 28 -11.06 -1.52 15.14
N SER A 29 -11.20 -0.58 16.08
CA SER A 29 -10.79 -0.80 17.47
C SER A 29 -11.63 -1.86 18.17
N ALA A 30 -12.94 -1.93 17.87
CA ALA A 30 -13.84 -2.94 18.43
C ALA A 30 -13.44 -4.39 18.09
N ILE A 31 -12.75 -4.60 16.96
CA ILE A 31 -12.19 -5.90 16.57
C ILE A 31 -10.68 -6.02 16.87
N GLY A 32 -10.14 -5.13 17.73
CA GLY A 32 -8.77 -5.19 18.25
C GLY A 32 -7.68 -4.58 17.37
N PHE A 33 -8.03 -3.97 16.24
CA PHE A 33 -7.06 -3.22 15.43
C PHE A 33 -6.72 -1.89 16.09
N ARG A 34 -5.44 -1.52 16.06
CA ARG A 34 -4.93 -0.32 16.73
C ARG A 34 -4.42 0.67 15.70
N ARG A 35 -4.90 1.90 15.73
CA ARG A 35 -4.39 2.96 14.86
C ARG A 35 -2.92 3.24 15.17
N ARG A 36 -2.08 3.31 14.15
CA ARG A 36 -0.68 3.72 14.29
C ARG A 36 -0.61 5.24 14.47
N PRO A 37 0.08 5.75 15.50
CA PRO A 37 0.05 7.17 15.85
C PRO A 37 0.98 8.02 14.97
N ASP A 38 1.96 7.41 14.31
CA ASP A 38 3.05 8.16 13.70
C ASP A 38 2.59 9.06 12.53
N PRO A 39 3.18 10.25 12.34
CA PRO A 39 2.73 11.22 11.32
C PRO A 39 2.68 10.66 9.89
N TRP A 40 3.63 9.80 9.51
CA TRP A 40 3.68 9.17 8.18
C TRP A 40 2.53 8.18 7.92
N ASN A 41 1.77 7.81 8.95
CA ASN A 41 0.55 7.01 8.84
C ASN A 41 -0.72 7.86 8.62
N ARG A 42 -0.59 9.19 8.56
CA ARG A 42 -1.72 10.13 8.33
C ARG A 42 -1.77 10.68 6.91
N THR A 43 -0.61 10.83 6.28
CA THR A 43 -0.48 11.38 4.93
C THR A 43 0.68 10.70 4.22
N GLU A 44 0.55 10.50 2.92
CA GLU A 44 1.64 10.13 2.01
C GLU A 44 1.56 10.97 0.73
N VAL A 45 2.63 10.99 -0.06
CA VAL A 45 2.60 11.60 -1.39
C VAL A 45 2.48 10.48 -2.42
N SER A 46 1.55 10.63 -3.38
CA SER A 46 1.38 9.69 -4.49
C SER A 46 1.13 10.47 -5.77
N GLY A 47 2.02 10.33 -6.74
CA GLY A 47 1.95 11.11 -7.99
C GLY A 47 2.11 12.62 -7.76
N GLY A 48 2.93 13.01 -6.77
CA GLY A 48 3.11 14.41 -6.38
C GLY A 48 1.94 15.00 -5.57
N ILE A 49 0.89 14.22 -5.28
CA ILE A 49 -0.30 14.68 -4.57
C ILE A 49 -0.27 14.16 -3.12
N PRO A 50 -0.33 15.05 -2.11
CA PRO A 50 -0.58 14.64 -0.72
C PRO A 50 -1.93 13.94 -0.59
N CYS A 51 -1.90 12.69 -0.14
CA CYS A 51 -3.07 11.85 0.04
C CYS A 51 -3.20 11.50 1.52
N ARG A 52 -4.38 11.78 2.09
CA ARG A 52 -4.68 11.37 3.47
C ARG A 52 -4.87 9.86 3.54
N LYS A 53 -4.42 9.26 4.65
CA LYS A 53 -4.63 7.84 4.98
C LYS A 53 -4.72 7.64 6.49
N LEU A 54 -5.17 6.47 6.89
CA LEU A 54 -4.97 5.94 8.24
C LEU A 54 -4.34 4.55 8.13
N VAL A 55 -3.44 4.20 9.05
CA VAL A 55 -2.84 2.86 9.10
C VAL A 55 -3.16 2.21 10.44
N PHE A 56 -3.61 0.97 10.41
CA PHE A 56 -3.91 0.18 11.60
C PHE A 56 -3.03 -1.07 11.68
N ALA A 57 -2.58 -1.37 12.89
CA ALA A 57 -1.92 -2.62 13.26
C ALA A 57 -2.97 -3.65 13.72
N PRO A 58 -2.72 -4.96 13.54
CA PRO A 58 -3.62 -6.03 13.99
C PRO A 58 -3.66 -6.14 15.51
N PRO A 59 -4.60 -6.92 16.09
CA PRO A 59 -4.55 -7.35 17.48
C PRO A 59 -3.15 -7.85 17.91
N VAL A 60 -2.77 -7.61 19.17
CA VAL A 60 -1.48 -8.09 19.69
C VAL A 60 -1.44 -9.62 19.61
N GLY A 61 -0.34 -10.18 19.10
CA GLY A 61 -0.19 -11.63 18.91
C GLY A 61 -0.84 -12.19 17.64
N ALA A 62 -1.60 -11.40 16.89
CA ALA A 62 -2.12 -11.83 15.59
C ALA A 62 -1.06 -11.74 14.48
N ARG A 63 -1.36 -12.33 13.32
CA ARG A 63 -0.48 -12.25 12.14
C ARG A 63 -0.15 -10.79 11.81
N PRO A 64 1.14 -10.42 11.61
CA PRO A 64 1.50 -9.06 11.26
C PRO A 64 0.80 -8.59 9.98
N CYS A 65 0.15 -7.44 10.06
CA CYS A 65 -0.40 -6.76 8.90
C CYS A 65 -0.39 -5.24 9.07
N ASN A 66 -0.51 -4.52 7.97
CA ASN A 66 -0.87 -3.11 7.95
C ASN A 66 -2.19 -2.98 7.20
N VAL A 67 -3.19 -2.40 7.87
CA VAL A 67 -4.46 -2.04 7.22
C VAL A 67 -4.41 -0.57 6.88
N HIS A 68 -4.26 -0.27 5.59
CA HIS A 68 -4.24 1.06 5.02
C HIS A 68 -5.67 1.45 4.63
N LEU A 69 -6.22 2.44 5.33
CA LEU A 69 -7.51 3.04 5.01
C LEU A 69 -7.27 4.30 4.17
N GLN A 70 -7.76 4.29 2.93
CA GLN A 70 -7.51 5.31 1.91
C GLN A 70 -8.83 5.73 1.23
N GLU A 71 -8.89 6.94 0.71
CA GLU A 71 -10.03 7.38 -0.10
C GLU A 71 -10.00 6.69 -1.47
N GLY A 72 -11.10 6.03 -1.85
CA GLY A 72 -11.11 5.10 -2.98
C GLY A 72 -10.86 5.73 -4.35
N GLY A 73 -11.17 7.01 -4.51
CA GLY A 73 -10.86 7.80 -5.71
C GLY A 73 -9.49 8.49 -5.68
N GLY A 74 -8.74 8.35 -4.58
CA GLY A 74 -7.46 9.03 -4.38
C GLY A 74 -6.31 8.38 -5.18
N PRO A 75 -5.26 9.16 -5.52
CA PRO A 75 -4.06 8.65 -6.20
C PRO A 75 -3.41 7.48 -5.47
N ASN A 76 -3.29 7.55 -4.13
CA ASN A 76 -2.69 6.48 -3.33
C ASN A 76 -3.46 5.15 -3.39
N ALA A 77 -4.79 5.22 -3.47
CA ALA A 77 -5.62 4.03 -3.61
C ALA A 77 -5.37 3.34 -4.96
N ARG A 78 -5.32 4.12 -6.05
CA ARG A 78 -4.99 3.63 -7.39
C ARG A 78 -3.56 3.09 -7.47
N TYR A 79 -2.58 3.81 -6.94
CA TYR A 79 -1.16 3.48 -7.03
C TYR A 79 -0.85 2.12 -6.41
N THR A 80 -1.43 1.84 -5.24
CA THR A 80 -1.27 0.55 -4.56
C THR A 80 -1.78 -0.62 -5.44
N LEU A 81 -2.91 -0.44 -6.12
CA LEU A 81 -3.48 -1.44 -7.02
C LEU A 81 -2.68 -1.58 -8.32
N LEU A 82 -2.26 -0.45 -8.90
CA LEU A 82 -1.44 -0.41 -10.10
C LEU A 82 -0.12 -1.14 -9.88
N PHE A 83 0.60 -0.77 -8.83
CA PHE A 83 1.86 -1.40 -8.44
C PHE A 83 1.67 -2.91 -8.26
N ARG A 84 0.54 -3.31 -7.66
CA ARG A 84 0.22 -4.72 -7.46
C ARG A 84 0.05 -5.44 -8.80
N ASP A 85 -0.78 -4.90 -9.67
CA ASP A 85 -1.18 -5.59 -10.90
C ASP A 85 -0.06 -5.58 -11.94
N TYR A 86 0.73 -4.50 -11.99
CA TYR A 86 1.94 -4.42 -12.80
C TYR A 86 2.94 -5.53 -12.47
N LEU A 87 3.34 -5.69 -11.19
CA LEU A 87 4.28 -6.74 -10.81
C LEU A 87 3.70 -8.16 -10.89
N ARG A 88 2.38 -8.31 -11.00
CA ARG A 88 1.78 -9.61 -11.34
C ARG A 88 1.95 -9.93 -12.82
N ALA A 89 1.76 -8.93 -13.68
CA ALA A 89 1.85 -9.06 -15.13
C ALA A 89 3.30 -9.12 -15.66
N ASP A 90 4.23 -8.41 -15.03
CA ASP A 90 5.62 -8.28 -15.46
C ASP A 90 6.56 -9.10 -14.54
N GLU A 91 6.87 -10.33 -14.96
CA GLU A 91 7.78 -11.20 -14.22
C GLU A 91 9.20 -10.61 -14.07
N PRO A 92 9.87 -10.12 -15.13
CA PRO A 92 11.17 -9.46 -15.00
C PRO A 92 11.17 -8.35 -13.94
N ALA A 93 10.19 -7.44 -13.97
CA ALA A 93 10.07 -6.37 -12.97
C ALA A 93 9.86 -6.93 -11.56
N ARG A 94 9.00 -7.95 -11.39
CA ARG A 94 8.80 -8.63 -10.11
C ARG A 94 10.09 -9.24 -9.56
N ARG A 95 10.87 -9.93 -10.39
CA ARG A 95 12.15 -10.53 -9.97
C ARG A 95 13.17 -9.47 -9.59
N ALA A 96 13.31 -8.42 -10.40
CA ALA A 96 14.22 -7.31 -10.13
C ALA A 96 13.86 -6.61 -8.81
N TRP A 97 12.58 -6.32 -8.59
CA TRP A 97 12.08 -5.73 -7.34
C TRP A 97 12.34 -6.63 -6.13
N GLY A 98 12.12 -7.94 -6.26
CA GLY A 98 12.44 -8.91 -5.22
C GLY A 98 13.93 -8.96 -4.88
N ALA A 99 14.81 -8.95 -5.88
CA ALA A 99 16.26 -8.94 -5.69
C ALA A 99 16.74 -7.64 -5.03
N PHE A 100 16.22 -6.49 -5.45
CA PHE A 100 16.48 -5.20 -4.84
C PHE A 100 16.14 -5.21 -3.34
N LYS A 101 14.91 -5.61 -2.98
CA LYS A 101 14.48 -5.66 -1.58
C LYS A 101 15.33 -6.61 -0.72
N ARG A 102 15.76 -7.75 -1.26
CA ARG A 102 16.64 -8.69 -0.53
C ARG A 102 18.01 -8.08 -0.27
N ARG A 103 18.63 -7.46 -1.28
CA ARG A 103 19.93 -6.78 -1.12
C ARG A 103 19.82 -5.62 -0.13
N LEU A 104 18.77 -4.81 -0.26
CA LEU A 104 18.54 -3.69 0.66
C LEU A 104 18.36 -4.17 2.12
N ALA A 105 17.59 -5.24 2.34
CA ALA A 105 17.41 -5.81 3.67
C ALA A 105 18.71 -6.41 4.25
N ALA A 106 19.62 -6.90 3.41
CA ALA A 106 20.93 -7.39 3.85
C ALA A 106 21.93 -6.27 4.17
N SER A 107 21.71 -5.06 3.63
CA SER A 107 22.62 -3.92 3.79
C SER A 107 22.19 -2.92 4.86
N MET A 108 20.99 -3.07 5.44
CA MET A 108 20.42 -2.11 6.39
C MET A 108 20.02 -2.83 7.67
N SER A 109 20.47 -2.33 8.83
CA SER A 109 20.02 -2.81 10.15
C SER A 109 18.73 -2.12 10.58
N GLU A 110 18.54 -0.86 10.19
CA GLU A 110 17.41 -0.03 10.61
C GLU A 110 16.29 0.03 9.56
N LEU A 111 15.05 -0.12 10.03
CA LEU A 111 13.85 -0.04 9.18
C LEU A 111 13.66 1.34 8.56
N PHE A 112 14.09 2.38 9.26
CA PHE A 112 13.98 3.76 8.77
C PHE A 112 14.84 3.98 7.52
N ASP A 113 16.11 3.59 7.56
CA ASP A 113 17.03 3.70 6.43
C ASP A 113 16.57 2.83 5.24
N TYR A 114 16.06 1.63 5.55
CA TYR A 114 15.43 0.75 4.55
C TYR A 114 14.28 1.47 3.82
N ASP A 115 13.38 2.13 4.55
CA ASP A 115 12.23 2.80 3.94
C ASP A 115 12.64 4.05 3.15
N GLN A 116 13.62 4.82 3.62
CA GLN A 116 14.13 5.99 2.90
C GLN A 116 14.78 5.62 1.56
N ILE A 117 15.63 4.59 1.54
CA ILE A 117 16.33 4.17 0.32
C ILE A 117 15.37 3.50 -0.67
N LYS A 118 14.36 2.80 -0.16
CA LYS A 118 13.34 2.15 -0.99
C LYS A 118 12.39 3.14 -1.67
N ALA A 119 12.16 4.31 -1.07
CA ALA A 119 11.21 5.31 -1.58
C ALA A 119 11.49 5.73 -3.04
N PRO A 120 12.68 6.25 -3.42
CA PRO A 120 12.94 6.65 -4.81
C PRO A 120 12.88 5.48 -5.81
N ALA A 121 13.29 4.27 -5.39
CA ALA A 121 13.16 3.09 -6.23
C ALA A 121 11.68 2.72 -6.49
N THR A 122 10.81 2.95 -5.51
CA THR A 122 9.36 2.76 -5.65
C THR A 122 8.76 3.75 -6.65
N GLU A 123 9.23 5.00 -6.67
CA GLU A 123 8.79 6.01 -7.65
C GLU A 123 9.17 5.62 -9.09
N ILE A 124 10.40 5.16 -9.32
CA ILE A 124 10.85 4.70 -10.65
C ILE A 124 9.99 3.51 -11.13
N LEU A 125 9.75 2.55 -10.25
CA LEU A 125 8.95 1.38 -10.56
C LEU A 125 7.48 1.72 -10.79
N THR A 126 6.95 2.72 -10.06
CA THR A 126 5.61 3.26 -10.28
C THR A 126 5.51 3.95 -11.64
N ALA A 127 6.52 4.71 -12.06
CA ALA A 127 6.55 5.31 -13.40
C ALA A 127 6.55 4.23 -14.51
N ALA A 128 7.22 3.09 -14.30
CA ALA A 128 7.13 1.94 -15.21
C ALA A 128 5.72 1.34 -15.22
N ALA A 129 5.10 1.19 -14.05
CA ALA A 129 3.72 0.71 -13.93
C ALA A 129 2.73 1.64 -14.64
N GLU A 130 2.90 2.97 -14.56
CA GLU A 130 2.05 3.93 -15.29
C GLU A 130 2.14 3.76 -16.81
N ARG A 131 3.35 3.56 -17.34
CA ARG A 131 3.53 3.25 -18.78
C ARG A 131 2.83 1.96 -19.17
N TRP A 132 2.97 0.91 -18.35
CA TRP A 132 2.27 -0.36 -18.56
C TRP A 132 0.74 -0.18 -18.51
N ALA A 133 0.23 0.63 -17.59
CA ALA A 133 -1.20 0.90 -17.50
C ALA A 133 -1.73 1.59 -18.76
N ALA A 134 -1.01 2.58 -19.28
CA ALA A 134 -1.37 3.24 -20.53
C ALA A 134 -1.39 2.27 -21.72
N GLN A 135 -0.40 1.38 -21.82
CA GLN A 135 -0.29 0.40 -22.91
C GLN A 135 -1.38 -0.69 -22.86
N THR A 136 -1.86 -1.02 -21.67
CA THR A 136 -2.83 -2.11 -21.44
C THR A 136 -4.24 -1.61 -21.18
N ALA A 137 -4.46 -0.30 -21.23
CA ALA A 137 -5.70 0.35 -20.78
C ALA A 137 -6.12 -0.12 -19.37
N TRP A 138 -5.14 -0.39 -18.49
CA TRP A 138 -5.43 -0.82 -17.13
C TRP A 138 -6.19 0.28 -16.39
N THR A 139 -7.25 -0.12 -15.71
CA THR A 139 -8.06 0.77 -14.86
C THR A 139 -8.39 0.07 -13.55
N VAL A 140 -8.64 0.87 -12.51
CA VAL A 140 -9.15 0.35 -11.25
C VAL A 140 -10.62 -0.01 -11.45
N THR A 141 -10.96 -1.28 -11.32
CA THR A 141 -12.36 -1.71 -11.37
C THR A 141 -13.16 -0.96 -10.29
N PRO A 142 -14.21 -0.21 -10.67
CA PRO A 142 -15.10 0.42 -9.70
C PRO A 142 -15.71 -0.65 -8.82
N ARG A 143 -15.68 -0.45 -7.49
CA ARG A 143 -16.45 -1.31 -6.60
C ARG A 143 -17.87 -0.76 -6.57
N THR A 144 -18.82 -1.47 -7.15
CA THR A 144 -20.25 -1.17 -6.95
C THR A 144 -20.51 -1.25 -5.43
N PRO A 145 -20.99 -0.18 -4.78
CA PRO A 145 -21.38 -0.29 -3.38
C PRO A 145 -22.51 -1.33 -3.28
N PRO A 146 -22.53 -2.16 -2.22
CA PRO A 146 -23.69 -3.00 -1.96
C PRO A 146 -24.93 -2.10 -1.87
N ALA A 147 -26.05 -2.56 -2.45
CA ALA A 147 -27.32 -1.86 -2.32
C ALA A 147 -27.60 -1.63 -0.83
N SER A 148 -27.93 -0.39 -0.45
CA SER A 148 -28.31 -0.05 0.91
C SER A 148 -29.47 -0.97 1.33
N ALA A 149 -29.25 -1.78 2.36
CA ALA A 149 -30.30 -2.50 3.08
C ALA A 149 -30.89 -1.59 4.17
#